data_AF-A0A2I0I8Z9-F1
#
_entry.id   AF-A0A2I0I8Z9-F1
#
_cell.length_a   1.000
_cell.length_b   1.000
_cell.length_c   1.000
_cell.angle_alpha   90.00
_cell.angle_beta   90.00
_cell.angle_gamma   90.00
#
_symmetry.space_group_name_H-M   'P 1'
#
loop_
_entity.id
_entity.type
_entity.pdbx_description
1 polymer ?
#
loop_
_entity_poly.entity_id
_entity_poly.type
_entity_poly.pdbx_seq_one_letter_code
_entity_poly.pdbx_strand_id
1 'polypeptide(L)'
;MPSSHSALCTALTTSVALCHGVADSLFPVCLGFSSIVMYDAIGVRRHAGMQAEVLNMIVEDLFQGHPISQRKLKELLGHTPSQVFAGAVLGIIVACVCCRVCLIAV
;
A
#
# COMPACT_ATOMS: atom_id res chain seq x y z
N MET A 1 7.67 0.15 8.37
CA MET A 1 7.78 1.27 7.42
C MET A 1 6.40 1.55 6.83
N PRO A 2 5.97 2.82 6.70
CA PRO A 2 4.76 3.17 5.95
C PRO A 2 4.90 2.79 4.48
N SER A 3 3.79 2.44 3.82
CA SER A 3 3.80 2.07 2.41
C SER A 3 4.06 3.30 1.52
N SER A 4 5.18 3.32 0.79
CA SER A 4 5.50 4.41 -0.15
C SER A 4 4.47 4.54 -1.27
N HIS A 5 3.88 3.42 -1.72
CA HIS A 5 2.79 3.42 -2.70
C HIS A 5 1.56 4.17 -2.17
N SER A 6 1.18 3.91 -0.91
CA SER A 6 0.03 4.53 -0.27
C SER A 6 0.27 6.03 -0.03
N ALA A 7 1.50 6.40 0.35
CA ALA A 7 1.88 7.81 0.51
C ALA A 7 1.86 8.57 -0.83
N LEU A 8 2.37 7.98 -1.91
CA LEU A 8 2.36 8.61 -3.24
C LEU A 8 0.95 8.79 -3.78
N CYS A 9 0.09 7.77 -3.69
CA CYS A 9 -1.29 7.83 -4.17
C CYS A 9 -2.12 8.87 -3.42
N THR A 10 -1.98 8.94 -2.09
CA THR A 10 -2.67 9.96 -1.29
C THR A 10 -2.13 11.36 -1.53
N ALA A 11 -0.82 11.52 -1.66
CA ALA A 11 -0.23 12.82 -2.00
C ALA A 11 -0.73 13.33 -3.36
N LEU A 12 -0.79 12.46 -4.38
CA LEU A 12 -1.31 12.80 -5.70
C LEU A 12 -2.78 13.25 -5.64
N THR A 13 -3.64 12.42 -5.03
CA THR A 13 -5.08 12.73 -4.93
C THR A 13 -5.33 14.01 -4.13
N THR A 14 -4.60 14.19 -3.03
CA THR A 14 -4.72 15.40 -2.20
C THR A 14 -4.21 16.63 -2.94
N SER A 15 -3.12 16.53 -3.71
CA SER A 15 -2.60 17.63 -4.51
C SER A 15 -3.58 18.05 -5.61
N VAL A 16 -4.23 17.09 -6.27
CA VAL A 16 -5.26 17.39 -7.28
C VAL A 16 -6.47 18.07 -6.63
N ALA A 17 -6.91 17.59 -5.47
CA ALA A 17 -8.00 18.21 -4.71
C ALA A 17 -7.69 19.67 -4.33
N LEU A 18 -6.43 19.98 -3.99
CA LEU A 18 -6.01 21.33 -3.57
C LEU A 18 -5.77 22.27 -4.76
N CYS A 19 -5.15 21.79 -5.85
CA CYS A 19 -4.81 22.64 -7.00
C CYS A 19 -5.96 22.84 -7.99
N HIS A 20 -6.74 21.79 -8.26
CA HIS A 20 -7.83 21.82 -9.25
C HIS A 20 -9.22 21.89 -8.60
N GLY A 21 -9.29 21.61 -7.30
CA GLY A 21 -10.56 21.50 -6.58
C GLY A 21 -11.20 20.11 -6.73
N VAL A 22 -12.08 19.78 -5.80
CA VAL A 22 -12.79 18.50 -5.77
C VAL A 22 -13.89 18.35 -6.85
N ALA A 23 -14.27 19.47 -7.49
CA ALA A 23 -15.26 19.51 -8.56
C ALA A 23 -14.67 19.21 -9.95
N ASP A 24 -13.35 19.22 -10.08
CA ASP A 24 -12.66 18.88 -11.32
C ASP A 24 -12.74 17.37 -11.58
N SER A 25 -12.89 16.97 -12.85
CA SER A 25 -12.99 15.56 -13.25
C SER A 25 -11.72 14.75 -12.95
N LEU A 26 -10.57 15.41 -12.78
CA LEU A 26 -9.33 14.76 -12.37
C LEU A 26 -9.36 14.23 -10.94
N PHE A 27 -10.12 14.87 -10.04
CA PHE A 27 -10.21 14.43 -8.64
C PHE A 27 -10.78 13.01 -8.48
N PRO A 28 -11.98 12.67 -9.00
CA PRO A 28 -12.52 11.32 -8.87
C PRO A 28 -11.67 10.27 -9.63
N VAL A 29 -10.98 10.64 -10.71
CA VAL A 29 -10.04 9.75 -11.41
C VAL A 29 -8.85 9.40 -10.51
N CYS A 30 -8.20 10.40 -9.91
CA CYS A 30 -7.07 10.18 -9.00
C CYS A 30 -7.49 9.44 -7.73
N LEU A 31 -8.68 9.73 -7.19
CA LEU A 31 -9.25 9.04 -6.04
C LEU A 31 -9.53 7.56 -6.34
N GLY A 32 -10.15 7.28 -7.49
CA GLY A 32 -10.39 5.92 -7.97
C GLY A 32 -9.08 5.13 -8.16
N PHE A 33 -8.10 5.72 -8.85
CA PHE A 33 -6.78 5.12 -9.04
C PHE A 33 -6.09 4.81 -7.69
N SER A 34 -6.10 5.77 -6.77
CA SER A 34 -5.49 5.61 -5.44
C SER A 34 -6.17 4.52 -4.62
N SER A 35 -7.50 4.41 -4.73
CA SER A 35 -8.28 3.36 -4.05
C SER A 35 -7.92 1.97 -4.56
N ILE A 36 -7.77 1.80 -5.88
CA ILE A 36 -7.37 0.53 -6.50
C ILE A 36 -5.97 0.13 -6.05
N VAL A 37 -5.00 1.05 -6.09
CA VAL A 37 -3.61 0.77 -5.69
C VAL A 37 -3.52 0.42 -4.20
N MET A 38 -4.29 1.10 -3.35
CA MET A 38 -4.36 0.78 -1.92
C MET A 38 -4.99 -0.59 -1.68
N TYR A 39 -6.06 -0.91 -2.40
CA TYR A 39 -6.72 -2.22 -2.28
C TYR A 39 -5.79 -3.36 -2.69
N ASP A 40 -5.09 -3.22 -3.82
CA ASP A 40 -4.12 -4.22 -4.29
C ASP A 40 -2.95 -4.40 -3.29
N ALA A 41 -2.45 -3.29 -2.74
CA ALA A 41 -1.37 -3.32 -1.76
C ALA A 41 -1.75 -4.07 -0.45
N ILE A 42 -3.02 -4.08 -0.07
CA ILE A 42 -3.54 -4.74 1.14
C ILE A 42 -3.99 -6.18 0.86
N GLY A 43 -4.80 -6.40 -0.17
CA GLY A 43 -5.56 -7.64 -0.35
C GLY A 43 -4.73 -8.76 -0.95
N VAL A 44 -4.18 -8.55 -2.13
CA VAL A 44 -3.56 -9.62 -2.94
C VAL A 44 -2.32 -10.20 -2.24
N ARG A 45 -1.50 -9.34 -1.63
CA ARG A 45 -0.24 -9.76 -0.98
C ARG A 45 -0.48 -10.56 0.30
N ARG A 46 -1.48 -10.17 1.09
CA ARG A 46 -1.84 -10.87 2.34
C ARG A 46 -2.34 -12.28 2.08
N HIS A 47 -3.14 -12.48 1.03
CA HIS A 47 -3.60 -13.82 0.63
C HIS A 47 -2.44 -14.70 0.16
N ALA A 48 -1.48 -14.15 -0.60
CA ALA A 48 -0.28 -14.89 -1.00
C ALA A 48 0.59 -15.29 0.22
N GLY A 49 0.67 -14.43 1.24
CA GLY A 49 1.34 -14.74 2.50
C GLY A 49 0.68 -15.89 3.27
N MET A 50 -0.65 -15.86 3.40
CA MET A 50 -1.41 -16.95 4.01
C MET A 50 -1.25 -18.28 3.25
N GLN A 51 -1.21 -18.23 1.91
CA GLN A 51 -0.93 -19.43 1.12
C GLN A 51 0.48 -19.96 1.35
N ALA A 52 1.48 -19.09 1.48
CA ALA A 52 2.85 -19.48 1.80
C ALA A 52 2.96 -20.14 3.18
N GLU A 53 2.24 -19.64 4.18
CA GLU A 53 2.15 -20.22 5.53
C GLU A 53 1.58 -21.64 5.50
N VAL A 54 0.43 -21.82 4.83
CA VAL A 54 -0.20 -23.15 4.68
C VAL A 54 0.73 -24.11 3.94
N LEU A 55 1.42 -23.66 2.90
CA LEU A 55 2.35 -24.50 2.14
C LEU A 55 3.56 -24.92 2.99
N ASN A 56 4.14 -24.02 3.79
CA ASN A 56 5.23 -24.35 4.69
C ASN A 56 4.81 -25.41 5.73
N MET A 57 3.60 -25.32 6.28
CA MET A 57 3.05 -26.34 7.19
C MET A 57 2.90 -27.71 6.52
N ILE A 58 2.32 -27.75 5.31
CA ILE A 58 2.16 -29.00 4.56
C ILE A 58 3.52 -29.65 4.27
N VAL A 59 4.52 -28.87 3.88
CA VAL A 59 5.89 -29.38 3.63
C VAL A 59 6.52 -29.91 4.91
N GLU A 60 6.34 -29.21 6.04
CA GLU A 60 6.90 -29.63 7.33
C GLU A 60 6.29 -30.94 7.84
N ASP A 61 4.98 -31.13 7.68
CA ASP A 61 4.28 -32.36 8.04
C ASP A 61 4.60 -33.54 7.10
N LEU A 62 4.69 -33.30 5.79
CA LEU A 62 4.87 -34.36 4.80
C LEU A 62 6.30 -34.93 4.77
N PHE A 63 7.29 -34.10 5.14
CA PHE A 63 8.71 -34.45 5.07
C PHE A 63 9.35 -34.71 6.44
N GLN A 64 8.56 -35.05 7.47
CA GLN A 64 9.09 -35.45 8.79
C GLN A 64 10.13 -36.58 8.64
N GLY A 65 11.41 -36.23 8.73
CA GLY A 65 12.53 -37.16 8.72
C GLY A 65 13.44 -37.18 7.48
N HIS A 66 13.22 -36.34 6.46
CA HIS A 66 14.20 -36.17 5.36
C HIS A 66 14.60 -34.69 5.24
N PRO A 67 15.89 -34.33 5.42
CA PRO A 67 16.34 -32.94 5.38
C PRO A 67 16.42 -32.48 3.92
N ILE A 68 15.27 -32.22 3.29
CA ILE A 68 15.28 -31.43 2.06
C ILE A 68 15.55 -29.99 2.48
N SER A 69 16.69 -29.46 2.02
CA SER A 69 17.04 -28.05 2.10
C SER A 69 15.98 -27.23 1.33
N GLN A 70 14.86 -26.93 1.97
CA GLN A 70 13.82 -26.09 1.39
C GLN A 70 13.87 -24.71 2.04
N ARG A 71 14.19 -23.72 1.21
CA ARG A 71 14.04 -22.31 1.53
C ARG A 71 12.57 -22.08 1.88
N LYS A 72 12.24 -21.94 3.17
CA LYS A 72 10.87 -21.62 3.63
C LYS A 72 10.36 -20.41 2.85
N LEU A 73 9.12 -20.48 2.35
CA LEU A 73 8.52 -19.31 1.73
C LEU A 73 8.35 -18.21 2.79
N LYS A 74 8.46 -16.95 2.37
CA LYS A 74 8.20 -15.82 3.25
C LYS A 74 6.69 -15.77 3.52
N GLU A 75 6.28 -15.91 4.77
CA GLU A 75 4.86 -16.00 5.15
C GLU A 75 4.22 -14.59 5.28
N LEU A 76 5.06 -13.59 5.60
CA LEU A 76 4.66 -12.19 5.61
C LEU A 76 4.94 -11.55 4.25
N LEU A 77 4.02 -11.72 3.29
CA LEU A 77 3.95 -10.90 2.09
C LEU A 77 3.01 -9.72 2.33
N GLY A 78 3.57 -8.55 2.65
CA GLY A 78 2.82 -7.29 2.63
C GLY A 78 3.11 -6.34 3.79
N HIS A 79 2.47 -5.18 3.71
CA HIS A 79 2.42 -4.18 4.77
C HIS A 79 1.14 -4.38 5.57
N THR A 80 1.18 -4.14 6.89
CA THR A 80 -0.02 -4.17 7.71
C THR A 80 -0.99 -3.05 7.29
N PRO A 81 -2.31 -3.22 7.46
CA PRO A 81 -3.29 -2.17 7.17
C PRO A 81 -2.98 -0.84 7.88
N SER A 82 -2.43 -0.93 9.09
CA SER A 82 -1.95 0.24 9.86
C SER A 82 -0.80 0.99 9.17
N GLN A 83 0.10 0.30 8.46
CA GLN A 83 1.18 0.93 7.70
C GLN A 83 0.67 1.62 6.43
N VAL A 84 -0.40 1.10 5.81
CA VAL A 84 -1.07 1.74 4.69
C VAL A 84 -1.78 3.01 5.14
N PHE A 85 -2.49 2.95 6.28
CA PHE A 85 -3.13 4.12 6.88
C PHE A 85 -2.11 5.20 7.27
N ALA A 86 -0.99 4.83 7.90
CA ALA A 86 0.09 5.77 8.21
C ALA A 86 0.68 6.42 6.95
N GLY A 87 0.84 5.66 5.87
CA GLY A 87 1.25 6.20 4.56
C GLY A 87 0.23 7.18 3.98
N ALA A 88 -1.06 6.89 4.11
CA ALA A 88 -2.14 7.76 3.65
C ALA A 88 -2.13 9.12 4.37
N VAL A 89 -2.01 9.10 5.70
CA VAL A 89 -1.91 10.32 6.52
C VAL A 89 -0.66 11.12 6.14
N LEU A 90 0.49 10.44 5.97
CA LEU A 90 1.73 11.10 5.56
C LEU A 90 1.58 11.79 4.19
N GLY A 91 0.97 11.13 3.20
CA GLY A 91 0.78 11.71 1.87
C GLY A 91 -0.15 12.92 1.87
N ILE A 92 -1.22 12.90 2.69
CA ILE A 92 -2.09 14.07 2.89
C ILE A 92 -1.29 15.25 3.47
N ILE A 93 -0.47 15.01 4.51
CA ILE A 93 0.35 16.04 5.13
C ILE A 93 1.34 16.63 4.13
N VAL A 94 2.05 15.78 3.37
CA VAL A 94 3.02 16.22 2.35
C VAL A 94 2.33 17.05 1.27
N ALA A 95 1.18 16.62 0.76
CA ALA A 95 0.44 17.38 -0.24
C ALA A 95 -0.04 18.73 0.29
N CYS A 96 -0.53 18.78 1.53
CA CYS A 96 -0.90 20.03 2.19
C CYS A 96 0.28 20.99 2.32
N VAL A 97 1.46 20.51 2.73
CA VAL A 97 2.68 21.32 2.83
C VAL A 97 3.12 21.82 1.45
N CYS A 98 3.21 20.94 0.45
CA CYS A 98 3.60 21.30 -0.90
C CYS A 98 2.62 22.28 -1.56
N CYS A 99 1.31 22.04 -1.44
CA CYS A 99 0.30 22.94 -2.00
C CYS A 99 0.24 24.28 -1.27
N ARG A 100 0.42 24.34 0.06
CA ARG A 100 0.55 25.62 0.80
C ARG A 100 1.76 26.42 0.30
N VAL A 101 2.90 25.77 0.08
CA VAL A 101 4.09 26.41 -0.49
C VAL A 101 3.83 26.90 -1.93
N CYS A 102 3.14 26.10 -2.75
CA CYS A 102 2.77 26.48 -4.11
C CYS A 102 1.78 27.66 -4.14
N LEU A 103 0.78 27.69 -3.25
CA LEU A 103 -0.23 28.75 -3.17
C LEU A 103 0.32 30.07 -2.60
N ILE A 104 1.40 30.02 -1.82
CA ILE A 104 2.11 31.20 -1.29
C ILE A 104 3.14 31.73 -2.31
N ALA A 105 3.61 30.88 -3.22
CA ALA A 105 4.62 31.22 -4.23
C ALA A 105 4.04 31.78 -5.55
N VAL A 106 2.72 31.86 -5.68
CA VAL A 106 1.97 32.47 -6.80
C VAL A 106 1.44 33.83 -6.35
#